data_AF-A0A3C7VUP7-F1
#
_entry.id   AF-A0A3C7VUP7-F1
#
_cell.length_a   1.000
_cell.length_b   1.000
_cell.length_c   1.000
_cell.angle_alpha   90.00
_cell.angle_beta   90.00
_cell.angle_gamma   90.00
#
_symmetry.space_group_name_H-M   'P 1'
#
loop_
_entity.id
_entity.type
_entity.pdbx_description
1 polymer ?
#
loop_
_entity_poly.entity_id
_entity_poly.type
_entity_poly.pdbx_seq_one_letter_code
_entity_poly.pdbx_strand_id
1 'polypeptide(L)'
;TFDDAYRSILANAFPLLAERRLPFTVFVATGPVDEGFGSYLDWDALRQLADSGLATFGGHSVSHGHLEARRDGEDDAGRRSRVRREILDSLARLRAELGDAVIDAHAHPYGEYSRATEALLAAEGLWGLAQQSGAVGPESRATRVPRFPLYHGADGDERLRTALAARPLEPGDEADPRVFLPPGEASPQHWRFRPVPGAWREQGLACYGADGTPLALARDGAWIEVTLPAFRPGRNKVNCTAPASGGGHAWLSRLWVRADEAGTWLRE
;
A
#
# COMPACT_ATOMS: atom_id res chain seq x y z
N THR A 1 6.60 -9.47 3.01
CA THR A 1 5.21 -9.96 3.09
C THR A 1 4.81 -10.41 1.70
N PHE A 2 3.81 -11.27 1.60
CA PHE A 2 3.24 -11.75 0.34
C PHE A 2 1.76 -11.42 0.31
N ASP A 3 1.23 -11.02 -0.83
CA ASP A 3 -0.19 -10.71 -1.00
C ASP A 3 -0.88 -11.88 -1.74
N ASP A 4 -2.20 -11.86 -1.76
CA ASP A 4 -3.13 -12.78 -2.45
C ASP A 4 -3.18 -14.23 -1.97
N ALA A 5 -2.14 -14.76 -1.31
CA ALA A 5 -2.05 -16.18 -0.94
C ALA A 5 -1.92 -17.16 -2.13
N TYR A 6 -1.12 -16.82 -3.14
CA TYR A 6 -0.82 -17.74 -4.26
C TYR A 6 -0.13 -19.03 -3.82
N ARG A 7 -0.39 -20.14 -4.53
CA ARG A 7 0.25 -21.45 -4.30
C ARG A 7 1.78 -21.42 -4.36
N SER A 8 2.35 -20.48 -5.12
CA SER A 8 3.80 -20.29 -5.23
C SER A 8 4.46 -19.93 -3.90
N ILE A 9 3.71 -19.38 -2.93
CA ILE A 9 4.22 -19.11 -1.59
C ILE A 9 4.61 -20.42 -0.91
N LEU A 10 3.72 -21.41 -0.89
CA LEU A 10 4.02 -22.71 -0.28
C LEU A 10 5.02 -23.51 -1.13
N ALA A 11 4.88 -23.50 -2.45
CA ALA A 11 5.71 -24.32 -3.34
C ALA A 11 7.16 -23.82 -3.46
N ASN A 12 7.37 -22.50 -3.48
CA ASN A 12 8.67 -21.90 -3.82
C ASN A 12 9.27 -21.07 -2.69
N ALA A 13 8.47 -20.18 -2.06
CA ALA A 13 9.00 -19.25 -1.06
C ALA A 13 9.22 -19.92 0.30
N PHE A 14 8.25 -20.70 0.78
CA PHE A 14 8.26 -21.29 2.11
C PHE A 14 9.48 -22.19 2.36
N PRO A 15 9.91 -23.10 1.47
CA PRO A 15 11.11 -23.91 1.69
C PRO A 15 12.37 -23.06 1.93
N LEU A 16 12.53 -21.97 1.16
CA LEU A 16 13.68 -21.07 1.26
C LEU A 16 13.65 -20.24 2.55
N LEU A 17 12.46 -19.78 2.95
CA LEU A 17 12.25 -19.02 4.19
C LEU A 17 12.44 -19.91 5.42
N ALA A 18 11.93 -21.14 5.39
CA ALA A 18 12.06 -22.12 6.45
C ALA A 18 13.50 -22.54 6.71
N GLU A 19 14.27 -22.84 5.65
CA GLU A 19 15.71 -23.14 5.73
C GLU A 19 16.49 -22.02 6.45
N ARG A 20 16.07 -20.77 6.24
CA ARG A 20 16.71 -19.58 6.82
C ARG A 20 16.07 -19.11 8.12
N ARG A 21 14.99 -19.76 8.58
CA ARG A 21 14.16 -19.36 9.73
C ARG A 21 13.72 -17.89 9.65
N LEU A 22 13.34 -17.44 8.45
CA LEU A 22 12.87 -16.09 8.22
C LEU A 22 11.35 -16.01 8.42
N PRO A 23 10.85 -15.19 9.35
CA PRO A 23 9.42 -14.99 9.51
C PRO A 23 8.86 -14.21 8.32
N PHE A 24 7.61 -14.47 7.98
CA PHE A 24 6.91 -13.78 6.91
C PHE A 24 5.42 -13.63 7.23
N THR A 25 4.76 -12.74 6.49
CA THR A 25 3.32 -12.51 6.59
C THR A 25 2.70 -12.70 5.21
N VAL A 26 1.56 -13.37 5.17
CA VAL A 26 0.71 -13.49 3.98
C VAL A 26 -0.57 -12.67 4.20
N PHE A 27 -0.85 -11.73 3.30
CA PHE A 27 -2.13 -11.02 3.25
C PHE A 27 -3.08 -11.78 2.33
N VAL A 28 -4.20 -12.25 2.88
CA VAL A 28 -5.07 -13.24 2.23
C VAL A 28 -6.37 -12.58 1.76
N ALA A 29 -6.68 -12.73 0.48
CA ALA A 29 -8.00 -12.46 -0.05
C ALA A 29 -8.89 -13.69 0.21
N THR A 30 -9.85 -13.58 1.13
CA THR A 30 -10.54 -14.76 1.67
C THR A 30 -11.57 -15.38 0.72
N GLY A 31 -12.20 -14.57 -0.14
CA GLY A 31 -13.16 -15.03 -1.14
C GLY A 31 -12.54 -16.03 -2.14
N PRO A 32 -11.45 -15.68 -2.86
CA PRO A 32 -10.77 -16.61 -3.76
C PRO A 32 -10.31 -17.93 -3.11
N VAL A 33 -9.94 -17.89 -1.82
CA VAL A 33 -9.58 -19.09 -1.05
C VAL A 33 -10.82 -19.94 -0.76
N ASP A 34 -11.91 -19.32 -0.30
CA ASP A 34 -13.19 -20.00 -0.02
C ASP A 34 -13.82 -20.59 -1.30
N GLU A 35 -13.67 -19.92 -2.44
CA GLU A 35 -14.15 -20.38 -3.74
C GLU A 35 -13.24 -21.45 -4.37
N GLY A 36 -12.09 -21.74 -3.75
CA GLY A 36 -11.17 -22.78 -4.21
C GLY A 36 -10.49 -22.43 -5.54
N PHE A 37 -10.20 -21.15 -5.80
CA PHE A 37 -9.54 -20.74 -7.04
C PHE A 37 -8.17 -21.40 -7.16
N GLY A 38 -7.95 -22.12 -8.26
CA GLY A 38 -6.80 -23.03 -8.40
C GLY A 38 -5.42 -22.39 -8.28
N SER A 39 -5.28 -21.09 -8.47
CA SER A 39 -4.00 -20.36 -8.28
C SER A 39 -3.72 -20.00 -6.81
N TYR A 40 -4.73 -20.04 -5.95
CA TYR A 40 -4.65 -19.68 -4.53
C TYR A 40 -4.41 -20.92 -3.67
N LEU A 41 -3.79 -20.70 -2.51
CA LEU A 41 -3.72 -21.69 -1.43
C LEU A 41 -5.13 -21.98 -0.93
N ASP A 42 -5.39 -23.21 -0.53
CA ASP A 42 -6.58 -23.58 0.24
C ASP A 42 -6.32 -23.41 1.74
N TRP A 43 -7.37 -23.57 2.54
CA TRP A 43 -7.29 -23.43 4.00
C TRP A 43 -6.34 -24.44 4.66
N ASP A 44 -6.24 -25.66 4.13
CA ASP A 44 -5.33 -26.67 4.66
C ASP A 44 -3.87 -26.25 4.46
N ALA A 45 -3.54 -25.72 3.28
CA ALA A 45 -2.22 -25.17 2.99
C ALA A 45 -1.90 -23.93 3.83
N LEU A 46 -2.88 -23.06 4.10
CA LEU A 46 -2.69 -21.92 5.00
C LEU A 46 -2.44 -22.36 6.46
N ARG A 47 -3.18 -23.37 6.95
CA ARG A 47 -2.91 -23.97 8.27
C ARG A 47 -1.54 -24.62 8.34
N GLN A 48 -1.09 -25.30 7.28
CA GLN A 48 0.27 -25.83 7.20
C GLN A 48 1.33 -24.73 7.34
N LEU A 49 1.13 -23.57 6.70
CA LEU A 49 2.02 -22.42 6.85
C LEU A 49 1.97 -21.88 8.30
N ALA A 50 0.80 -21.80 8.92
CA ALA A 50 0.64 -21.36 10.31
C ALA A 50 1.38 -22.30 11.30
N ASP A 51 1.20 -23.60 11.14
CA ASP A 51 1.80 -24.65 11.99
C ASP A 51 3.34 -24.65 11.94
N SER A 52 3.94 -24.05 10.91
CA SER A 52 5.39 -23.87 10.84
C SER A 52 5.96 -22.93 11.90
N GLY A 53 5.11 -22.06 12.49
CA GLY A 53 5.51 -21.01 13.42
C GLY A 53 6.27 -19.84 12.78
N LEU A 54 6.44 -19.84 11.44
CA LEU A 54 7.12 -18.77 10.70
C LEU A 54 6.15 -17.82 9.99
N ALA A 55 4.95 -18.28 9.68
CA ALA A 55 3.95 -17.51 8.95
C ALA A 55 2.98 -16.80 9.90
N THR A 56 2.70 -15.53 9.59
CA THR A 56 1.57 -14.77 10.14
C THR A 56 0.64 -14.36 9.00
N PHE A 57 -0.60 -13.97 9.33
CA PHE A 57 -1.62 -13.69 8.32
C PHE A 57 -2.33 -12.36 8.58
N GLY A 58 -2.59 -11.60 7.53
CA GLY A 58 -3.39 -10.39 7.56
C GLY A 58 -4.48 -10.42 6.50
N GLY A 59 -5.45 -9.50 6.59
CA GLY A 59 -6.55 -9.44 5.63
C GLY A 59 -6.15 -8.74 4.32
N HIS A 60 -6.59 -9.26 3.18
CA HIS A 60 -6.49 -8.61 1.86
C HIS A 60 -7.86 -8.41 1.21
N SER A 61 -8.82 -8.03 2.06
CA SER A 61 -10.26 -7.97 1.79
C SER A 61 -10.92 -9.33 1.54
N VAL A 62 -12.24 -9.35 1.32
CA VAL A 62 -12.97 -10.58 0.99
C VAL A 62 -12.84 -10.84 -0.50
N SER A 63 -13.24 -9.86 -1.32
CA SER A 63 -13.35 -10.02 -2.78
C SER A 63 -12.08 -9.66 -3.55
N HIS A 64 -11.07 -9.07 -2.90
CA HIS A 64 -9.90 -8.47 -3.56
C HIS A 64 -10.24 -7.34 -4.57
N GLY A 65 -11.45 -6.75 -4.49
CA GLY A 65 -11.84 -5.66 -5.37
C GLY A 65 -11.18 -4.30 -5.05
N HIS A 66 -11.29 -3.35 -5.98
CA HIS A 66 -10.97 -1.94 -5.74
C HIS A 66 -11.91 -1.35 -4.67
N LEU A 67 -11.51 -1.42 -3.40
CA LEU A 67 -12.36 -1.04 -2.26
C LEU A 67 -12.91 0.38 -2.40
N GLU A 68 -12.10 1.25 -2.97
CA GLU A 68 -12.41 2.66 -3.10
C GLU A 68 -13.29 2.97 -4.33
N ALA A 69 -13.45 2.06 -5.28
CA ALA A 69 -14.34 2.28 -6.43
C ALA A 69 -15.80 2.47 -5.98
N ARG A 70 -16.55 3.27 -6.72
CA ARG A 70 -18.00 3.41 -6.55
C ARG A 70 -18.72 2.34 -7.35
N ARG A 71 -19.75 1.74 -6.76
CA ARG A 71 -20.69 0.87 -7.48
C ARG A 71 -21.89 1.68 -7.97
N ASP A 72 -22.53 1.21 -9.04
CA ASP A 72 -23.70 1.87 -9.60
C ASP A 72 -24.82 1.98 -8.55
N GLY A 73 -25.34 3.19 -8.36
CA GLY A 73 -26.38 3.50 -7.38
C GLY A 73 -25.93 3.46 -5.91
N GLU A 74 -24.63 3.27 -5.63
CA GLU A 74 -24.10 3.24 -4.27
C GLU A 74 -23.84 4.66 -3.73
N ASP A 75 -24.51 4.98 -2.62
CA ASP A 75 -24.25 6.20 -1.87
C ASP A 75 -23.01 6.07 -0.96
N ASP A 76 -22.59 7.18 -0.35
CA ASP A 76 -21.39 7.18 0.49
C ASP A 76 -21.52 6.29 1.74
N ALA A 77 -22.74 6.14 2.27
CA ALA A 77 -22.99 5.30 3.42
C ALA A 77 -22.89 3.81 3.07
N GLY A 78 -23.48 3.42 1.94
CA GLY A 78 -23.39 2.09 1.35
C GLY A 78 -21.94 1.70 1.07
N ARG A 79 -21.17 2.61 0.45
CA ARG A 79 -19.74 2.40 0.18
C ARG A 79 -18.94 2.18 1.47
N ARG A 80 -19.11 3.03 2.49
CA ARG A 80 -18.44 2.84 3.79
C ARG A 80 -18.82 1.50 4.44
N SER A 81 -20.10 1.13 4.38
CA SER A 81 -20.60 -0.13 4.92
C SER A 81 -19.99 -1.34 4.20
N ARG A 82 -19.91 -1.29 2.86
CA ARG A 82 -19.26 -2.31 2.03
C ARG A 82 -17.78 -2.45 2.36
N VAL A 83 -17.02 -1.36 2.34
CA VAL A 83 -15.57 -1.37 2.64
C VAL A 83 -15.31 -1.92 4.04
N ARG A 84 -16.15 -1.56 5.02
CA ARG A 84 -16.08 -2.12 6.37
C ARG A 84 -16.22 -3.64 6.38
N ARG A 85 -17.24 -4.17 5.69
CA ARG A 85 -17.45 -5.62 5.57
C ARG A 85 -16.28 -6.32 4.88
N GLU A 86 -15.83 -5.78 3.74
CA GLU A 86 -14.67 -6.30 3.00
C GLU A 86 -13.44 -6.49 3.88
N ILE A 87 -13.16 -5.53 4.77
CA ILE A 87 -11.99 -5.60 5.67
C ILE A 87 -12.26 -6.50 6.88
N LEU A 88 -13.36 -6.27 7.59
CA LEU A 88 -13.61 -6.92 8.88
C LEU A 88 -14.06 -8.37 8.75
N ASP A 89 -14.88 -8.69 7.75
CA ASP A 89 -15.35 -10.06 7.53
C ASP A 89 -14.18 -10.94 7.06
N SER A 90 -13.25 -10.39 6.27
CA SER A 90 -12.01 -11.08 5.87
C SER A 90 -11.13 -11.41 7.07
N LEU A 91 -10.90 -10.45 7.97
CA LEU A 91 -10.14 -10.69 9.21
C LEU A 91 -10.85 -11.67 10.15
N ALA A 92 -12.18 -11.58 10.28
CA ALA A 92 -12.97 -12.52 11.07
C ALA A 92 -12.85 -13.95 10.51
N ARG A 93 -12.92 -14.10 9.18
CA ARG A 93 -12.75 -15.41 8.54
C ARG A 93 -11.36 -15.97 8.77
N LEU A 94 -10.31 -15.15 8.62
CA LEU A 94 -8.94 -15.58 8.90
C LEU A 94 -8.78 -16.05 10.35
N ARG A 95 -9.31 -15.31 11.32
CA ARG A 95 -9.21 -15.68 12.75
C ARG A 95 -9.93 -16.98 13.05
N ALA A 96 -11.06 -17.24 12.39
CA ALA A 96 -11.78 -18.51 12.53
C ALA A 96 -10.94 -19.71 12.02
N GLU A 97 -10.13 -19.51 10.98
CA GLU A 97 -9.37 -20.58 10.32
C GLU A 97 -7.96 -20.78 10.89
N LEU A 98 -7.32 -19.69 11.33
CA LEU A 98 -5.88 -19.63 11.63
C LEU A 98 -5.58 -19.14 13.05
N GLY A 99 -6.60 -18.75 13.82
CA GLY A 99 -6.46 -18.37 15.24
C GLY A 99 -5.42 -17.28 15.46
N ASP A 100 -4.48 -17.56 16.38
CA ASP A 100 -3.46 -16.61 16.84
C ASP A 100 -2.38 -16.29 15.80
N ALA A 101 -2.35 -16.99 14.66
CA ALA A 101 -1.46 -16.65 13.56
C ALA A 101 -1.89 -15.37 12.80
N VAL A 102 -3.11 -14.88 13.05
CA VAL A 102 -3.66 -13.68 12.42
C VAL A 102 -3.26 -12.42 13.19
N ILE A 103 -2.65 -11.48 12.49
CA ILE A 103 -2.26 -10.17 13.02
C ILE A 103 -3.32 -9.11 12.71
N ASP A 104 -3.32 -8.03 13.50
CA ASP A 104 -4.21 -6.88 13.34
C ASP A 104 -3.76 -5.97 12.18
N ALA A 105 -3.72 -6.52 10.97
CA ALA A 105 -3.25 -5.82 9.78
C ALA A 105 -4.08 -6.14 8.53
N HIS A 106 -4.28 -5.12 7.72
CA HIS A 106 -4.91 -5.18 6.41
C HIS A 106 -3.97 -4.64 5.34
N ALA A 107 -3.70 -5.40 4.28
CA ALA A 107 -3.09 -4.85 3.08
C ALA A 107 -4.20 -4.35 2.16
N HIS A 108 -4.10 -3.10 1.70
CA HIS A 108 -5.06 -2.52 0.78
C HIS A 108 -4.90 -3.16 -0.61
N PRO A 109 -5.93 -3.79 -1.20
CA PRO A 109 -5.89 -4.26 -2.58
C PRO A 109 -5.39 -3.15 -3.51
N TYR A 110 -4.43 -3.49 -4.38
CA TYR A 110 -3.78 -2.55 -5.31
C TYR A 110 -3.07 -1.33 -4.64
N GLY A 111 -2.94 -1.33 -3.31
CA GLY A 111 -2.37 -0.24 -2.51
C GLY A 111 -3.24 1.01 -2.37
N GLU A 112 -4.54 0.87 -2.59
CA GLU A 112 -5.49 1.97 -2.64
C GLU A 112 -6.15 2.24 -1.29
N TYR A 113 -6.11 3.49 -0.83
CA TYR A 113 -6.75 3.88 0.42
C TYR A 113 -7.32 5.29 0.34
N SER A 114 -8.43 5.50 1.04
CA SER A 114 -9.00 6.82 1.31
C SER A 114 -8.88 7.20 2.78
N ARG A 115 -9.14 8.48 3.09
CA ARG A 115 -9.25 8.95 4.47
C ARG A 115 -10.31 8.21 5.28
N ALA A 116 -11.40 7.78 4.64
CA ALA A 116 -12.45 7.01 5.30
C ALA A 116 -11.95 5.61 5.68
N THR A 117 -11.20 4.96 4.80
CA THR A 117 -10.60 3.65 5.06
C THR A 117 -9.50 3.74 6.11
N GLU A 118 -8.64 4.77 6.06
CA GLU A 118 -7.65 5.01 7.14
C GLU A 118 -8.34 5.24 8.50
N ALA A 119 -9.40 6.05 8.54
CA ALA A 119 -10.16 6.29 9.77
C ALA A 119 -10.82 5.01 10.31
N LEU A 120 -11.33 4.14 9.43
CA LEU A 120 -11.83 2.82 9.80
C LEU A 120 -10.73 1.96 10.42
N LEU A 121 -9.58 1.82 9.75
CA LEU A 121 -8.47 1.02 10.28
C LEU A 121 -8.00 1.54 11.64
N ALA A 122 -7.87 2.86 11.80
CA ALA A 122 -7.51 3.47 13.07
C ALA A 122 -8.54 3.17 14.18
N ALA A 123 -9.83 3.26 13.87
CA ALA A 123 -10.91 2.99 14.84
C ALA A 123 -10.95 1.52 15.28
N GLU A 124 -10.53 0.60 14.41
CA GLU A 124 -10.48 -0.84 14.67
C GLU A 124 -9.11 -1.29 15.22
N GLY A 125 -8.16 -0.37 15.42
CA GLY A 125 -6.80 -0.69 15.90
C GLY A 125 -5.94 -1.47 14.90
N LEU A 126 -6.27 -1.40 13.61
CA LEU A 126 -5.62 -2.16 12.54
C LEU A 126 -4.48 -1.36 11.90
N TRP A 127 -3.41 -2.07 11.55
CA TRP A 127 -2.39 -1.58 10.62
C TRP A 127 -2.91 -1.66 9.18
N GLY A 128 -2.60 -0.66 8.37
CA GLY A 128 -2.92 -0.62 6.95
C GLY A 128 -1.64 -0.61 6.13
N LEU A 129 -1.44 -1.63 5.28
CA LEU A 129 -0.27 -1.73 4.42
C LEU A 129 -0.64 -1.30 3.01
N ALA A 130 0.07 -0.30 2.51
CA ALA A 130 -0.18 0.27 1.21
C ALA A 130 0.91 -0.18 0.22
N GLN A 131 0.84 0.28 -1.04
CA GLN A 131 1.74 -0.15 -2.13
C GLN A 131 2.53 1.02 -2.74
N GLN A 132 2.69 2.09 -1.97
CA GLN A 132 3.53 3.23 -2.31
C GLN A 132 4.95 2.94 -1.80
N SER A 133 5.93 2.96 -2.70
CA SER A 133 7.34 2.72 -2.36
C SER A 133 7.78 3.68 -1.26
N GLY A 134 8.44 3.14 -0.24
CA GLY A 134 8.91 3.89 0.92
C GLY A 134 9.38 2.92 2.00
N ALA A 135 10.26 3.40 2.87
CA ALA A 135 10.71 2.62 4.01
C ALA A 135 9.93 3.03 5.27
N VAL A 136 9.75 2.07 6.17
CA VAL A 136 9.05 2.27 7.43
C VAL A 136 9.99 2.92 8.45
N GLY A 137 9.49 3.89 9.21
CA GLY A 137 10.19 4.54 10.31
C GLY A 137 9.25 4.83 11.49
N PRO A 138 9.77 5.41 12.59
CA PRO A 138 8.98 5.70 13.79
C PRO A 138 7.77 6.60 13.55
N GLU A 139 7.85 7.47 12.54
CA GLU A 139 6.83 8.44 12.17
C GLU A 139 5.89 7.94 11.06
N SER A 140 6.09 6.70 10.58
CA SER A 140 5.22 6.11 9.56
C SER A 140 3.81 5.90 10.12
N ARG A 141 2.82 6.36 9.36
CA ARG A 141 1.41 6.23 9.77
C ARG A 141 0.98 4.76 9.72
N ALA A 142 0.45 4.27 10.84
CA ALA A 142 0.04 2.88 11.01
C ALA A 142 -1.00 2.41 9.97
N THR A 143 -1.85 3.30 9.47
CA THR A 143 -2.94 3.00 8.52
C THR A 143 -2.53 3.01 7.04
N ARG A 144 -1.29 3.42 6.75
CA ARG A 144 -0.75 3.53 5.39
C ARG A 144 0.75 3.24 5.34
N VAL A 145 1.17 2.16 5.99
CA VAL A 145 2.54 1.67 6.02
C VAL A 145 3.04 1.47 4.58
N PRO A 146 4.11 2.16 4.15
CA PRO A 146 4.60 2.06 2.79
C PRO A 146 5.28 0.71 2.55
N ARG A 147 5.22 0.24 1.30
CA ARG A 147 5.91 -0.98 0.85
C ARG A 147 6.48 -0.79 -0.53
N PHE A 148 7.62 -1.42 -0.79
CA PHE A 148 8.13 -1.59 -2.14
C PHE A 148 7.46 -2.81 -2.79
N PRO A 149 6.58 -2.64 -3.78
CA PRO A 149 5.94 -3.77 -4.44
C PRO A 149 6.97 -4.50 -5.30
N LEU A 150 7.28 -5.77 -5.06
CA LEU A 150 8.12 -6.59 -5.96
C LEU A 150 7.20 -7.55 -6.72
N TYR A 151 7.26 -7.53 -8.05
CA TYR A 151 6.44 -8.33 -8.94
C TYR A 151 7.22 -8.66 -10.21
N HIS A 152 6.77 -9.66 -10.96
CA HIS A 152 7.45 -10.10 -12.18
C HIS A 152 7.71 -8.95 -13.16
N GLY A 153 8.98 -8.78 -13.55
CA GLY A 153 9.43 -7.67 -14.40
C GLY A 153 9.89 -6.42 -13.62
N ALA A 154 9.70 -6.42 -12.30
CA ALA A 154 10.22 -5.44 -11.36
C ALA A 154 10.83 -6.13 -10.13
N ASP A 155 11.35 -7.34 -10.25
CA ASP A 155 11.81 -8.18 -9.15
C ASP A 155 13.34 -8.42 -9.16
N GLY A 156 14.06 -7.64 -9.99
CA GLY A 156 15.51 -7.74 -10.11
C GLY A 156 16.29 -7.33 -8.85
N ASP A 157 17.46 -7.94 -8.69
CA ASP A 157 18.41 -7.73 -7.60
C ASP A 157 18.69 -6.25 -7.27
N GLU A 158 18.88 -5.40 -8.29
CA GLU A 158 19.14 -3.98 -8.09
C GLU A 158 17.95 -3.31 -7.38
N ARG A 159 16.74 -3.60 -7.83
CA ARG A 159 15.51 -3.05 -7.24
C ARG A 159 15.31 -3.53 -5.81
N LEU A 160 15.62 -4.81 -5.53
CA LEU A 160 15.60 -5.34 -4.18
C LEU A 160 16.64 -4.63 -3.29
N ARG A 161 17.87 -4.43 -3.76
CA ARG A 161 18.90 -3.69 -3.03
C ARG A 161 18.47 -2.25 -2.76
N THR A 162 17.86 -1.57 -3.73
CA THR A 162 17.30 -0.22 -3.53
C THR A 162 16.23 -0.21 -2.44
N ALA A 163 15.30 -1.16 -2.47
CA ALA A 163 14.24 -1.26 -1.46
C ALA A 163 14.81 -1.51 -0.05
N LEU A 164 15.77 -2.43 0.09
CA LEU A 164 16.41 -2.75 1.37
C LEU A 164 17.30 -1.62 1.91
N ALA A 165 17.90 -0.83 1.03
CA ALA A 165 18.74 0.32 1.40
C ALA A 165 17.94 1.60 1.67
N ALA A 166 16.63 1.62 1.36
CA ALA A 166 15.79 2.79 1.53
C ALA A 166 15.70 3.22 3.00
N ARG A 167 15.49 4.52 3.22
CA ARG A 167 15.28 5.13 4.53
C ARG A 167 13.93 5.87 4.57
N PRO A 168 13.32 6.02 5.74
CA PRO A 168 12.02 6.67 5.85
C PRO A 168 12.12 8.16 5.47
N LEU A 169 11.19 8.62 4.65
CA LEU A 169 10.90 10.02 4.37
C LEU A 169 9.39 10.20 4.49
N GLU A 170 8.96 10.80 5.60
CA GLU A 170 7.54 11.04 5.85
C GLU A 170 7.15 12.44 5.40
N PRO A 171 5.98 12.61 4.73
CA PRO A 171 5.55 13.91 4.22
C PRO A 171 5.15 14.88 5.34
N GLY A 172 4.95 14.39 6.57
CA GLY A 172 4.46 15.18 7.70
C GLY A 172 3.07 15.75 7.44
N ASP A 173 2.98 17.08 7.42
CA ASP A 173 1.75 17.80 7.07
C ASP A 173 1.62 17.93 5.56
N GLU A 174 0.41 17.72 5.03
CA GLU A 174 0.11 17.80 3.60
C GLU A 174 -1.04 18.79 3.40
N ALA A 175 -0.89 19.75 2.49
CA ALA A 175 -1.90 20.78 2.25
C ALA A 175 -3.17 20.20 1.60
N ASP A 176 -3.00 19.30 0.62
CA ASP A 176 -4.08 18.53 0.03
C ASP A 176 -3.80 17.02 0.17
N PRO A 177 -4.48 16.35 1.09
CA PRO A 177 -4.27 14.95 1.38
C PRO A 177 -5.17 14.02 0.56
N ARG A 178 -5.98 14.53 -0.38
CA ARG A 178 -6.88 13.69 -1.19
C ARG A 178 -6.07 12.72 -2.05
N VAL A 179 -6.59 11.49 -2.15
CA VAL A 179 -6.03 10.43 -3.00
C VAL A 179 -6.91 10.26 -4.24
N PHE A 180 -8.23 10.20 -4.06
CA PHE A 180 -9.19 10.06 -5.17
C PHE A 180 -9.75 11.41 -5.60
N LEU A 181 -9.75 11.66 -6.91
CA LEU A 181 -10.23 12.87 -7.55
C LEU A 181 -11.44 12.52 -8.43
N PRO A 182 -12.65 12.99 -8.10
CA PRO A 182 -13.86 12.71 -8.88
C PRO A 182 -13.89 13.49 -10.21
N PRO A 183 -14.83 13.17 -11.12
CA PRO A 183 -15.05 13.97 -12.33
C PRO A 183 -15.36 15.42 -12.01
N GLY A 184 -14.95 16.33 -12.90
CA GLY A 184 -15.22 17.76 -12.78
C GLY A 184 -14.36 18.50 -11.74
N GLU A 185 -13.66 17.80 -10.86
CA GLU A 185 -12.68 18.42 -9.97
C GLU A 185 -11.34 18.64 -10.68
N ALA A 186 -10.80 19.85 -10.54
CA ALA A 186 -9.48 20.18 -11.05
C ALA A 186 -8.40 19.35 -10.34
N SER A 187 -7.49 18.77 -11.12
CA SER A 187 -6.31 18.11 -10.54
C SER A 187 -5.37 19.14 -9.93
N PRO A 188 -4.72 18.82 -8.80
CA PRO A 188 -3.76 19.73 -8.20
C PRO A 188 -2.61 20.00 -9.17
N GLN A 189 -2.26 21.27 -9.34
CA GLN A 189 -1.07 21.68 -10.10
C GLN A 189 0.19 21.65 -9.23
N HIS A 190 0.01 21.71 -7.92
CA HIS A 190 1.08 21.70 -6.93
C HIS A 190 0.74 20.75 -5.79
N TRP A 191 1.74 20.02 -5.30
CA TRP A 191 1.64 19.26 -4.06
C TRP A 191 2.56 19.90 -3.02
N ARG A 192 1.97 20.34 -1.90
CA ARG A 192 2.70 20.93 -0.78
C ARG A 192 2.70 20.01 0.42
N PHE A 193 3.88 19.76 0.97
CA PHE A 193 4.05 18.99 2.20
C PHE A 193 5.21 19.52 3.05
N ARG A 194 5.17 19.24 4.36
CA ARG A 194 6.20 19.60 5.33
C ARG A 194 6.87 18.33 5.85
N PRO A 195 7.99 17.89 5.23
CA PRO A 195 8.60 16.61 5.57
C PRO A 195 9.03 16.55 7.03
N VAL A 196 8.87 15.37 7.65
CA VAL A 196 9.33 15.16 9.03
C VAL A 196 10.86 15.07 9.02
N PRO A 197 11.58 15.87 9.83
CA PRO A 197 13.04 15.78 9.92
C PRO A 197 13.51 14.36 10.20
N GLY A 198 14.58 13.94 9.55
CA GLY A 198 15.10 12.58 9.70
C GLY A 198 16.55 12.45 9.25
N ALA A 199 17.04 11.21 9.14
CA ALA A 199 18.41 10.90 8.74
C ALA A 199 18.65 11.02 7.23
N TRP A 200 18.31 12.19 6.65
CA TRP A 200 18.42 12.51 5.23
C TRP A 200 18.73 13.98 5.02
N ARG A 201 19.30 14.32 3.86
CA ARG A 201 19.79 15.65 3.52
C ARG A 201 18.77 16.41 2.68
N GLU A 202 18.15 17.43 3.27
CA GLU A 202 17.07 18.21 2.64
C GLU A 202 17.49 18.95 1.36
N GLN A 203 18.74 19.42 1.30
CA GLN A 203 19.27 20.10 0.12
C GLN A 203 19.31 19.16 -1.10
N GLY A 204 19.37 17.85 -0.89
CA GLY A 204 19.36 16.84 -1.95
C GLY A 204 17.97 16.27 -2.25
N LEU A 205 16.89 16.79 -1.66
CA LEU A 205 15.54 16.35 -1.97
C LEU A 205 15.19 16.68 -3.43
N ALA A 206 14.80 15.66 -4.18
CA ALA A 206 14.32 15.74 -5.55
C ALA A 206 13.04 14.91 -5.71
N CYS A 207 12.17 15.29 -6.64
CA CYS A 207 10.92 14.60 -6.93
C CYS A 207 10.82 14.29 -8.42
N TYR A 208 10.16 13.18 -8.73
CA TYR A 208 10.09 12.60 -10.05
C TYR A 208 8.68 12.11 -10.35
N GLY A 209 8.25 12.26 -11.60
CA GLY A 209 7.07 11.61 -12.13
C GLY A 209 7.19 10.08 -12.13
N ALA A 210 6.10 9.39 -12.47
CA ALA A 210 6.06 7.93 -12.49
C ALA A 210 7.06 7.30 -13.48
N ASP A 211 7.42 8.02 -14.53
CA ASP A 211 8.37 7.67 -15.58
C ASP A 211 9.83 8.05 -15.25
N GLY A 212 10.07 8.66 -14.08
CA GLY A 212 11.38 9.14 -13.67
C GLY A 212 11.71 10.56 -14.14
N THR A 213 10.81 11.26 -14.81
CA THR A 213 11.01 12.66 -15.22
C THR A 213 11.16 13.56 -13.98
N PRO A 214 12.23 14.35 -13.85
CA PRO A 214 12.39 15.30 -12.75
C PRO A 214 11.28 16.35 -12.72
N LEU A 215 10.78 16.66 -11.52
CA LEU A 215 9.76 17.68 -11.27
C LEU A 215 10.37 18.92 -10.62
N ALA A 216 9.83 20.09 -10.95
CA ALA A 216 10.24 21.35 -10.34
C ALA A 216 9.82 21.40 -8.87
N LEU A 217 10.71 21.96 -8.05
CA LEU A 217 10.56 22.07 -6.61
C LEU A 217 10.81 23.51 -6.16
N ALA A 218 9.90 24.04 -5.35
CA ALA A 218 10.07 25.30 -4.63
C ALA A 218 10.07 25.05 -3.11
N ARG A 219 10.79 25.89 -2.37
CA ARG A 219 10.88 25.83 -0.91
C ARG A 219 10.29 27.11 -0.32
N ASP A 220 9.41 26.97 0.65
CA ASP A 220 8.77 28.05 1.40
C ASP A 220 8.85 27.73 2.91
N GLY A 221 9.93 28.19 3.54
CA GLY A 221 10.27 27.79 4.91
C GLY A 221 10.44 26.27 5.01
N ALA A 222 9.63 25.63 5.85
CA ALA A 222 9.61 24.17 6.01
C ALA A 222 8.74 23.44 4.99
N TRP A 223 8.01 24.17 4.13
CA TRP A 223 7.16 23.57 3.10
C TRP A 223 7.96 23.33 1.82
N ILE A 224 7.77 22.14 1.27
CA ILE A 224 8.20 21.76 -0.06
C ILE A 224 6.98 21.83 -0.97
N GLU A 225 7.10 22.54 -2.09
CA GLU A 225 6.09 22.57 -3.15
C GLU A 225 6.64 21.88 -4.40
N VAL A 226 5.94 20.85 -4.86
CA VAL A 226 6.25 20.10 -6.08
C VAL A 226 5.28 20.52 -7.17
N THR A 227 5.79 20.99 -8.31
CA THR A 227 4.96 21.21 -9.50
C THR A 227 4.60 19.87 -10.12
N LEU A 228 3.30 19.58 -10.23
CA LEU A 228 2.79 18.30 -10.69
C LEU A 228 2.61 18.28 -12.21
N PRO A 229 2.83 17.12 -12.86
CA PRO A 229 2.49 16.96 -14.27
C PRO A 229 0.97 16.95 -14.46
N ALA A 230 0.51 17.09 -15.70
CA ALA A 230 -0.91 16.93 -16.03
C ALA A 230 -1.38 15.50 -15.70
N PHE A 231 -2.47 15.39 -14.94
CA PHE A 231 -3.01 14.10 -14.55
C PHE A 231 -3.78 13.44 -15.68
N ARG A 232 -3.66 12.12 -15.76
CA ARG A 232 -4.47 11.26 -16.64
C ARG A 232 -5.50 10.51 -15.81
N PRO A 233 -6.64 10.08 -16.39
CA PRO A 233 -7.52 9.13 -15.72
C PRO A 233 -6.73 7.90 -15.20
N GLY A 234 -7.11 7.39 -14.03
CA GLY A 234 -6.39 6.36 -13.30
C GLY A 234 -5.27 6.89 -12.41
N ARG A 235 -4.20 6.11 -12.27
CA ARG A 235 -3.13 6.31 -11.28
C ARG A 235 -2.11 7.36 -11.73
N ASN A 236 -1.84 8.33 -10.87
CA ASN A 236 -0.83 9.37 -11.04
C ASN A 236 0.10 9.35 -9.83
N LYS A 237 1.40 9.16 -10.05
CA LYS A 237 2.37 8.94 -8.97
C LYS A 237 3.52 9.94 -9.04
N VAL A 238 3.94 10.41 -7.88
CA VAL A 238 5.19 11.14 -7.67
C VAL A 238 6.04 10.39 -6.65
N ASN A 239 7.33 10.28 -6.91
CA ASN A 239 8.31 9.80 -5.94
C ASN A 239 9.26 10.94 -5.59
N CYS A 240 9.49 11.17 -4.31
CA CYS A 240 10.50 12.09 -3.81
C CYS A 240 11.58 11.31 -3.06
N THR A 241 12.84 11.62 -3.35
CA THR A 241 13.99 10.98 -2.71
C THR A 241 14.99 12.01 -2.23
N ALA A 242 15.72 11.68 -1.17
CA ALA A 242 16.81 12.50 -0.64
C ALA A 242 17.99 11.61 -0.23
N PRO A 243 19.25 12.06 -0.36
CA PRO A 243 20.41 11.29 0.11
C PRO A 243 20.31 11.03 1.61
N ALA A 244 20.33 9.75 2.01
CA ALA A 244 20.31 9.37 3.41
C ALA A 244 21.70 9.53 4.06
N SER A 245 21.74 9.76 5.37
CA SER A 245 22.97 9.97 6.14
C SER A 245 23.84 8.71 6.29
N GLY A 246 23.27 7.51 6.08
CA GLY A 246 23.94 6.22 6.18
C GLY A 246 24.11 5.48 4.84
N GLY A 247 24.03 6.21 3.72
CA GLY A 247 24.00 5.63 2.37
C GLY A 247 22.58 5.28 1.90
N GLY A 248 22.41 5.18 0.58
CA GLY A 248 21.10 5.04 -0.05
C GLY A 248 20.28 6.33 -0.06
N HIS A 249 18.96 6.18 -0.21
CA HIS A 249 18.03 7.29 -0.32
C HIS A 249 16.89 7.15 0.68
N ALA A 250 16.51 8.25 1.31
CA ALA A 250 15.21 8.35 1.94
C ALA A 250 14.13 8.48 0.86
N TRP A 251 12.99 7.82 1.03
CA TRP A 251 12.02 7.61 -0.04
C TRP A 251 10.59 7.87 0.39
N LEU A 252 9.91 8.74 -0.37
CA LEU A 252 8.49 9.06 -0.23
C LEU A 252 7.80 8.87 -1.58
N SER A 253 6.68 8.15 -1.59
CA SER A 253 5.83 8.06 -2.78
C SER A 253 4.42 8.53 -2.48
N ARG A 254 3.88 9.35 -3.37
CA ARG A 254 2.53 9.91 -3.29
C ARG A 254 1.73 9.45 -4.51
N LEU A 255 0.52 8.98 -4.27
CA LEU A 255 -0.41 8.48 -5.28
C LEU A 255 -1.67 9.35 -5.30
N TRP A 256 -2.14 9.65 -6.50
CA TRP A 256 -3.49 10.11 -6.77
C TRP A 256 -4.16 9.18 -7.78
N VAL A 257 -5.48 9.08 -7.69
CA VAL A 257 -6.33 8.34 -8.63
C VAL A 257 -7.38 9.29 -9.16
N ARG A 258 -7.40 9.51 -10.47
CA ARG A 258 -8.33 10.43 -11.14
C ARG A 258 -9.41 9.65 -11.87
N ALA A 259 -10.66 10.03 -11.68
CA ALA A 259 -11.78 9.49 -12.45
C ALA A 259 -11.63 9.73 -13.96
N ASP A 260 -12.13 8.78 -14.75
CA ASP A 260 -12.47 9.05 -16.15
C ASP A 260 -13.76 9.87 -16.26
N GLU A 261 -14.14 10.22 -17.50
CA GLU A 261 -15.33 11.04 -17.78
C GLU A 261 -16.64 10.37 -17.33
N ALA A 262 -16.64 9.03 -17.21
CA ALA A 262 -17.78 8.26 -16.73
C ALA A 262 -17.85 8.17 -15.20
N GLY A 263 -16.90 8.79 -14.47
CA GLY A 263 -16.85 8.68 -13.01
C GLY A 263 -16.16 7.43 -12.49
N THR A 264 -15.57 6.62 -13.37
CA THR A 264 -14.86 5.41 -12.99
C THR A 264 -13.44 5.77 -12.57
N TRP A 265 -13.07 5.46 -11.33
CA TRP A 265 -11.71 5.71 -10.83
C TRP A 265 -10.70 4.72 -11.38
N LEU A 266 -11.05 3.43 -11.35
CA LEU A 266 -10.28 2.31 -11.84
C LEU A 266 -11.26 1.28 -12.37
N ARG A 267 -10.95 0.69 -13.52
CA ARG A 267 -11.75 -0.41 -14.08
C ARG A 267 -11.25 -1.71 -13.46
N GLU A 268 -12.19 -2.58 -13.10
CA GLU A 268 -11.91 -3.97 -12.72
C GLU A 268 -11.22 -4.73 -13.86
#